data_AF-A0A1G7XYS3-F1
#
_entry.id   AF-A0A1G7XYS3-F1
#
_cell.length_a   1.000
_cell.length_b   1.000
_cell.length_c   1.000
_cell.angle_alpha   90.00
_cell.angle_beta   90.00
_cell.angle_gamma   90.00
#
_symmetry.space_group_name_H-M   'P 1'
#
loop_
_entity.id
_entity.type
_entity.pdbx_description
1 polymer ?
#
loop_
_entity_poly.entity_id
_entity_poly.type
_entity_poly.pdbx_seq_one_letter_code
_entity_poly.pdbx_strand_id
1 'polypeptide(L)' 'MPTVLAVEMEGAAVAQVCFELGIPFAVIRTISDNANDDAAVDFMHFIKTVASRYAFDLIQNFCKT' A
#
# COMPACT_ATOMS: atom_id res chain seq x y z
N MET A 1 -14.26 10.35 -8.51
CA MET A 1 -12.93 10.67 -9.09
C MET A 1 -12.51 9.51 -9.98
N PRO A 2 -12.52 9.65 -11.31
CA PRO A 2 -12.40 8.49 -12.22
C PRO A 2 -10.97 7.93 -12.37
N THR A 3 -9.95 8.54 -11.76
CA THR A 3 -8.53 8.14 -11.92
C THR A 3 -7.90 7.54 -10.65
N VAL A 4 -8.63 7.45 -9.53
CA VAL A 4 -8.10 6.88 -8.29
C VAL A 4 -8.10 5.36 -8.39
N LEU A 5 -6.92 4.74 -8.23
CA LEU A 5 -6.76 3.29 -8.31
C LEU A 5 -6.86 2.59 -6.95
N ALA A 6 -6.47 3.28 -5.86
CA ALA A 6 -6.49 2.77 -4.51
C ALA A 6 -6.47 3.93 -3.50
N VAL A 7 -6.91 3.65 -2.26
CA VAL A 7 -6.83 4.56 -1.13
C VAL A 7 -6.12 3.89 0.05
N GLU A 8 -5.35 4.67 0.78
CA GLU A 8 -4.57 4.27 1.97
C GLU A 8 -4.32 5.52 2.83
N MET A 9 -3.64 5.38 3.97
CA MET A 9 -3.65 6.43 5.00
C MET A 9 -2.29 7.14 5.22
N GLU A 10 -1.18 6.62 4.68
CA GLU A 10 0.17 7.08 5.03
C GLU A 10 1.05 7.52 3.86
N GLY A 11 0.82 6.98 2.65
CA GLY A 11 1.73 7.07 1.51
C GLY A 11 1.92 8.50 1.01
N ALA A 12 0.87 9.31 1.04
CA ALA A 12 0.96 10.73 0.69
C ALA A 12 1.82 11.52 1.69
N ALA A 13 1.72 11.22 2.98
CA ALA A 13 2.52 11.89 4.01
C ALA A 13 4.01 11.51 3.88
N VAL A 14 4.32 10.24 3.64
CA VAL A 14 5.70 9.77 3.40
C VAL A 14 6.26 10.41 2.12
N ALA A 15 5.47 10.43 1.04
CA ALA A 15 5.84 11.06 -0.23
C ALA A 15 6.22 12.53 -0.06
N GLN A 16 5.45 13.28 0.72
CA GLN A 16 5.70 14.68 0.98
C GLN A 16 7.05 14.90 1.67
N VAL A 17 7.35 14.13 2.71
CA VAL A 17 8.64 14.23 3.42
C VAL A 17 9.81 13.86 2.51
N CYS A 18 9.69 12.79 1.73
CA CYS A 18 10.72 12.39 0.76
C CYS A 18 10.97 13.47 -0.30
N PHE A 19 9.90 14.12 -0.79
CA PHE A 19 9.99 15.24 -1.71
C PHE A 19 10.74 16.42 -1.09
N GLU A 20 10.39 16.81 0.14
CA GLU A 20 11.05 17.91 0.86
C GLU A 20 12.55 17.64 1.11
N LEU A 21 12.94 16.38 1.29
CA LEU A 21 14.33 15.96 1.54
C LEU A 21 15.11 15.58 0.27
N GLY A 22 14.50 15.63 -0.91
CA GLY A 22 15.14 15.22 -2.16
C GLY A 22 15.48 13.73 -2.23
N ILE A 23 14.74 12.89 -1.50
CA ILE A 23 14.96 11.44 -1.43
C ILE A 23 14.03 10.74 -2.43
N PRO A 24 14.55 9.92 -3.38
CA PRO A 24 13.71 9.10 -4.23
C PRO A 24 12.83 8.15 -3.40
N PHE A 25 11.55 8.04 -3.75
CA PHE A 25 10.61 7.17 -3.04
C PHE A 25 9.66 6.46 -4.01
N ALA A 26 9.11 5.34 -3.54
CA ALA A 26 8.02 4.63 -4.20
C ALA A 26 7.06 4.10 -3.13
N VAL A 27 5.78 3.99 -3.48
CA VAL A 27 4.74 3.38 -2.63
C VAL A 27 4.27 2.11 -3.31
N ILE A 28 4.36 0.99 -2.60
CA ILE A 28 3.86 -0.32 -3.03
C ILE A 28 2.79 -0.75 -2.02
N ARG A 29 1.60 -1.07 -2.52
CA ARG A 29 0.47 -1.52 -1.70
C ARG A 29 -0.16 -2.77 -2.31
N THR A 30 -0.58 -3.68 -1.44
CA THR A 30 -1.49 -4.79 -1.78
C THR A 30 -2.91 -4.36 -1.42
N ILE A 31 -3.86 -4.62 -2.32
CA ILE A 31 -5.27 -4.29 -2.07
C ILE A 31 -5.82 -5.27 -1.03
N SER A 32 -6.33 -4.74 0.08
CA SER A 32 -6.92 -5.51 1.18
C SER A 32 -8.43 -5.67 1.08
N ASP A 33 -9.11 -4.72 0.43
CA ASP A 33 -10.56 -4.60 0.37
C ASP A 33 -10.97 -3.65 -0.76
N ASN A 34 -12.28 -3.52 -0.99
CA ASN A 34 -12.86 -2.69 -2.06
C ASN A 34 -13.19 -1.25 -1.63
N ALA A 35 -12.81 -0.83 -0.42
CA ALA A 35 -13.11 0.49 0.15
C ALA A 35 -14.60 0.87 0.11
N ASN A 36 -15.48 -0.11 0.28
CA ASN A 36 -16.93 0.01 0.37
C ASN A 36 -17.43 -0.26 1.81
N ASP A 37 -18.75 -0.31 2.01
CA ASP A 37 -19.36 -0.49 3.34
C ASP A 37 -18.96 -1.83 4.02
N ASP A 38 -18.46 -2.82 3.27
CA ASP A 38 -18.01 -4.11 3.79
C ASP A 38 -16.51 -4.15 4.14
N ALA A 39 -15.77 -3.07 3.86
CA ALA A 39 -14.30 -3.02 3.98
C ALA A 39 -13.77 -3.43 5.36
N ALA A 40 -14.49 -3.11 6.44
CA ALA A 40 -14.05 -3.41 7.80
C ALA A 40 -13.91 -4.92 8.07
N VAL A 41 -14.77 -5.74 7.44
CA VAL A 41 -14.74 -7.21 7.61
C VAL A 41 -13.66 -7.82 6.71
N ASP A 42 -13.60 -7.39 5.45
CA ASP A 42 -12.66 -7.90 4.46
C ASP A 42 -11.21 -7.58 4.84
N PHE A 43 -10.95 -6.37 5.32
CA PHE A 43 -9.60 -5.90 5.68
C PHE A 43 -8.92 -6.80 6.71
N MET A 44 -9.60 -7.11 7.82
CA MET A 44 -9.02 -7.90 8.92
C MET A 44 -8.70 -9.34 8.52
N HIS A 45 -9.49 -9.91 7.61
CA HIS A 45 -9.26 -11.24 7.07
C HIS A 45 -8.11 -11.25 6.06
N PHE A 46 -8.08 -10.29 5.13
CA PHE A 46 -7.10 -10.23 4.03
C PHE A 46 -5.69 -9.81 4.46
N ILE A 47 -5.56 -8.89 5.42
CA ILE A 47 -4.23 -8.46 5.93
C ILE A 47 -3.46 -9.64 6.51
N LYS A 48 -4.13 -10.49 7.30
CA LYS A 48 -3.50 -11.62 8.00
C LYS A 48 -3.15 -12.78 7.07
N THR A 49 -3.92 -12.98 6.01
CA THR A 49 -3.81 -14.17 5.16
C THR A 49 -3.00 -13.93 3.89
N VAL A 50 -3.08 -12.73 3.31
CA VAL A 50 -2.61 -12.46 1.95
C VAL A 50 -1.76 -11.20 1.90
N ALA A 51 -2.33 -10.04 2.25
CA ALA A 51 -1.75 -8.75 1.86
C ALA A 51 -0.35 -8.49 2.41
N SER A 52 -0.08 -8.92 3.65
CA SER A 52 1.21 -8.75 4.33
C SER A 52 2.34 -9.60 3.73
N ARG A 53 2.04 -10.85 3.34
CA ARG A 53 3.03 -11.77 2.76
C ARG A 53 3.47 -11.32 1.38
N TYR A 54 2.51 -10.98 0.52
CA TYR A 54 2.81 -10.49 -0.83
C TYR A 54 3.55 -9.16 -0.82
N ALA A 55 3.21 -8.24 0.08
CA ALA A 55 3.95 -6.99 0.22
C ALA A 55 5.42 -7.25 0.60
N PHE A 56 5.66 -8.15 1.56
CA PHE A 56 7.01 -8.51 1.99
C PHE A 56 7.82 -9.16 0.85
N ASP A 57 7.25 -10.17 0.18
CA ASP A 57 7.94 -10.88 -0.91
C ASP A 57 8.26 -9.97 -2.10
N LEU A 58 7.37 -9.04 -2.43
CA LEU A 58 7.59 -8.10 -3.54
C LEU A 58 8.75 -7.15 -3.23
N ILE A 59 8.82 -6.61 -2.00
CA ILE A 59 9.94 -5.76 -1.57
C ILE A 59 11.25 -6.56 -1.54
N GLN A 60 11.24 -7.79 -1.02
CA GLN A 60 12.41 -8.66 -1.01
C GLN A 60 12.97 -8.89 -2.42
N ASN A 61 12.11 -9.13 -3.41
CA ASN A 61 12.54 -9.34 -4.79
C ASN A 61 13.01 -8.02 -5.44
N PHE A 62 12.32 -6.91 -5.18
CA PHE A 62 12.70 -5.60 -5.70
C PHE A 62 14.10 -5.17 -5.23
N CYS A 63 14.42 -5.36 -3.95
CA CYS A 63 15.70 -4.95 -3.38
C CYS A 63 16.88 -5.91 -3.65
N LYS A 64 16.62 -7.12 -4.17
CA LYS A 64 17.69 -8.08 -4.56
C LYS A 64 18.23 -7.84 -5.98
N THR A 65 17.60 -6.93 -6.72
CA THR A 65 18.02 -6.51 -8.06
C THR A 65 19.00 -5.35 -7.95
#